data_AF-A0A090Q6A1-F1
#
_entry.id   AF-A0A090Q6A1-F1
#
_cell.length_a   1.000
_cell.length_b   1.000
_cell.length_c   1.000
_cell.angle_alpha   90.00
_cell.angle_beta   90.00
_cell.angle_gamma   90.00
#
_symmetry.space_group_name_H-M   'P 1'
#
loop_
_entity.id
_entity.type
_entity.pdbx_description
1 polymer ?
#
loop_
_entity_poly.entity_id
_entity_poly.type
_entity_poly.pdbx_seq_one_letter_code
_entity_poly.pdbx_strand_id
1 'polypeptide(L)'
;MTFIGGLENETDYRITKGTGWLEIGGCGMVDPAVLTNCGIDPEEYSGFAFGMGVERIAMLLYGIGDIRMFFENDVRFLKQFSSTI
;
A
#
# COMPACT_ATOMS: atom_id res chain seq x y z
N MET A 1 -7.38 -5.50 6.62
CA MET A 1 -6.45 -4.50 7.18
C MET A 1 -5.08 -5.14 7.23
N THR A 2 -4.17 -4.77 6.32
CA THR A 2 -2.82 -5.34 6.28
C THR A 2 -1.86 -4.37 6.95
N PHE A 3 -1.08 -4.86 7.92
CA PHE A 3 -0.07 -4.07 8.62
C PHE A 3 1.33 -4.67 8.40
N ILE A 4 2.32 -3.80 8.17
CA ILE A 4 3.74 -4.17 8.30
C ILE A 4 4.18 -3.74 9.70
N GLY A 5 4.67 -4.70 10.48
CA GLY A 5 5.17 -4.49 11.84
C GLY A 5 6.70 -4.42 11.86
N GLY A 6 7.24 -3.39 12.48
CA GLY A 6 8.67 -3.22 12.72
C GLY A 6 8.90 -2.09 13.72
N LEU A 7 9.53 -2.40 14.85
CA LEU A 7 10.00 -1.44 15.86
C LEU A 7 11.50 -1.69 16.11
N GLU A 8 12.26 -1.90 15.05
CA GLU A 8 13.69 -2.22 15.17
C GLU A 8 14.53 -0.94 15.21
N ASN A 9 14.08 0.14 14.55
CA ASN A 9 14.86 1.35 14.34
C ASN A 9 14.14 2.65 14.78
N GLU A 10 14.88 3.72 15.07
CA GLU A 10 14.31 5.04 15.39
C GLU A 10 13.47 5.61 14.24
N THR A 11 13.84 5.30 13.00
CA THR A 11 13.07 5.64 11.79
C THR A 11 11.70 4.96 11.81
N ASP A 12 11.64 3.69 12.20
CA ASP A 12 10.39 2.93 12.28
C ASP A 12 9.50 3.47 13.39
N TYR A 13 10.10 3.91 14.51
CA TYR A 13 9.36 4.59 15.58
C TYR A 13 8.71 5.89 15.12
N ARG A 14 9.41 6.71 14.31
CA ARG A 14 8.83 7.95 13.74
C ARG A 14 7.72 7.64 12.74
N ILE A 15 7.91 6.63 11.90
CA ILE A 15 6.95 6.25 10.84
C ILE A 15 5.69 5.62 11.44
N THR A 16 5.83 4.71 12.41
CA THR A 16 4.72 4.04 13.09
C THR A 16 4.14 4.85 14.24
N LYS A 17 4.67 6.06 14.52
CA LYS A 17 4.29 6.91 15.66
C LYS A 17 4.33 6.14 16.99
N GLY A 18 5.28 5.21 17.13
CA GLY A 18 5.47 4.38 18.32
C GLY A 18 4.42 3.29 18.54
N THR A 19 3.47 3.09 17.63
CA THR A 19 2.50 1.97 17.74
C THR A 19 3.07 0.67 17.19
N GLY A 20 4.12 0.72 16.37
CA GLY A 20 4.71 -0.43 15.69
C GLY A 20 3.85 -1.01 14.57
N TRP A 21 2.73 -0.37 14.27
CA TRP A 21 1.79 -0.82 13.24
C TRP A 21 1.59 0.29 12.21
N LEU A 22 1.78 -0.06 10.95
CA LEU A 22 1.53 0.85 9.85
C LEU A 22 0.55 0.26 8.86
N GLU A 23 -0.53 1.00 8.62
CA GLU A 23 -1.53 0.63 7.64
C GLU A 23 -0.98 0.84 6.21
N ILE A 24 -0.92 -0.27 5.47
CA ILE A 24 -0.42 -0.30 4.09
C ILE A 24 -1.51 -0.57 3.04
N GLY A 25 -2.67 -1.06 3.47
CA GLY A 25 -3.76 -1.39 2.56
C GLY A 25 -5.00 -1.96 3.25
N GLY A 26 -6.12 -1.82 2.55
CA GLY A 26 -7.42 -2.35 2.95
C GLY A 26 -7.70 -3.69 2.27
N CYS A 27 -8.43 -4.56 2.97
CA CYS A 27 -8.95 -5.78 2.38
C CYS A 27 -10.27 -6.15 3.06
N GLY A 28 -11.15 -6.84 2.33
CA GLY A 28 -12.46 -7.21 2.82
C GLY A 28 -13.25 -8.08 1.87
N MET A 29 -14.34 -8.65 2.39
CA MET A 29 -15.33 -9.36 1.59
C MET A 29 -16.05 -8.37 0.67
N VAL A 30 -16.26 -8.78 -0.57
CA VAL A 30 -17.01 -8.00 -1.56
C VAL A 30 -18.48 -8.00 -1.15
N ASP A 31 -19.10 -6.83 -1.17
CA ASP A 31 -20.52 -6.67 -0.86
C ASP A 31 -21.38 -7.45 -1.89
N PRO A 32 -22.37 -8.25 -1.44
CA PRO A 32 -23.29 -8.96 -2.33
C PRO A 32 -23.95 -8.09 -3.41
N ALA A 33 -24.23 -6.81 -3.12
CA ALA A 33 -24.79 -5.89 -4.11
C ALA A 33 -23.84 -5.64 -5.30
N VAL A 34 -22.51 -5.69 -5.07
CA VAL A 34 -21.51 -5.57 -6.14
C VAL A 34 -21.49 -6.82 -7.00
N LEU A 35 -21.62 -8.01 -6.40
CA LEU A 35 -21.69 -9.28 -7.12
C LEU A 35 -22.96 -9.34 -8.00
N THR A 36 -24.12 -8.99 -7.43
CA THR A 36 -25.39 -8.92 -8.15
C THR A 36 -25.33 -7.94 -9.32
N ASN A 37 -24.70 -6.77 -9.14
CA ASN A 37 -24.54 -5.78 -10.20
C ASN A 37 -23.61 -6.24 -11.34
N CYS A 38 -22.73 -7.22 -11.08
CA CYS A 38 -21.89 -7.87 -12.08
C CYS A 38 -22.55 -9.13 -12.70
N GLY A 39 -23.79 -9.45 -12.34
CA GLY A 39 -24.50 -10.64 -12.81
C GLY A 39 -24.04 -11.95 -12.16
N ILE A 40 -23.43 -11.88 -10.97
CA ILE A 40 -22.96 -13.03 -10.19
C ILE A 40 -23.91 -13.24 -9.01
N ASP A 41 -24.37 -14.48 -8.80
CA ASP A 41 -25.21 -14.83 -7.65
C ASP A 41 -24.37 -14.87 -6.35
N PRO A 42 -24.62 -13.97 -5.38
CA PRO A 42 -23.86 -13.91 -4.14
C PRO A 42 -24.10 -15.09 -3.17
N GLU A 43 -25.14 -15.91 -3.37
CA GLU A 43 -25.37 -17.11 -2.56
C GLU A 43 -24.50 -18.30 -3.00
N GLU A 44 -24.11 -18.34 -4.27
CA GLU A 44 -23.22 -19.35 -4.83
C GLU A 44 -21.75 -18.88 -4.83
N TYR A 45 -21.51 -17.59 -5.07
CA TYR A 45 -20.17 -17.01 -5.22
C TYR A 45 -19.90 -15.95 -4.16
N SER A 46 -18.76 -16.08 -3.48
CA SER A 46 -18.23 -15.05 -2.58
C SER A 46 -16.98 -14.42 -3.18
N GLY A 47 -16.79 -13.12 -2.95
CA GLY A 47 -15.65 -12.35 -3.43
C GLY A 47 -14.82 -11.80 -2.27
N PHE A 48 -13.51 -11.72 -2.47
CA PHE A 48 -12.60 -11.00 -1.59
C PHE A 48 -11.84 -9.97 -2.42
N ALA A 49 -11.77 -8.73 -1.92
CA ALA A 49 -11.07 -7.64 -2.56
C ALA A 49 -10.02 -7.05 -1.61
N PHE A 50 -8.89 -6.65 -2.18
CA PHE A 50 -7.86 -5.91 -1.48
C PHE A 50 -7.33 -4.77 -2.34
N GLY A 51 -6.87 -3.72 -1.70
CA GLY A 51 -6.29 -2.55 -2.34
C GLY A 51 -5.13 -2.02 -1.52
N MET A 52 -4.01 -1.75 -2.20
CA MET A 52 -2.84 -1.11 -1.62
C MET A 52 -2.32 -0.03 -2.55
N GLY A 53 -1.80 1.06 -1.99
CA GLY A 53 -1.15 2.12 -2.73
C GLY A 53 0.34 1.83 -2.89
N VAL A 54 0.79 1.62 -4.12
CA VAL A 54 2.20 1.31 -4.41
C VAL A 54 3.10 2.48 -4.03
N GLU A 55 2.64 3.72 -4.23
CA GLU A 55 3.34 4.95 -3.88
C GLU A 55 3.56 5.02 -2.38
N ARG A 56 2.53 4.69 -1.58
CA ARG A 56 2.64 4.70 -0.12
C ARG A 56 3.65 3.67 0.35
N ILE A 57 3.63 2.46 -0.21
CA ILE A 57 4.61 1.41 0.11
C ILE A 57 6.02 1.86 -0.29
N ALA A 58 6.21 2.42 -1.48
CA ALA A 58 7.50 2.91 -1.94
C ALA A 58 8.03 4.05 -1.06
N MET A 59 7.18 5.00 -0.66
CA MET A 59 7.57 6.07 0.26
C MET A 59 8.05 5.54 1.61
N LEU A 60 7.39 4.50 2.11
CA LEU A 60 7.73 3.90 3.40
C LEU A 60 9.00 3.05 3.34
N LEU A 61 9.17 2.27 2.27
CA LEU A 61 10.35 1.42 2.07
C LEU A 61 11.61 2.24 1.78
N TYR A 62 11.50 3.28 0.96
CA TYR A 62 12.64 4.10 0.52
C TYR A 62 12.79 5.42 1.27
N GLY A 63 11.93 5.68 2.27
CA GLY A 63 11.98 6.93 3.06
C GLY A 63 11.74 8.19 2.24
N ILE A 64 10.95 8.11 1.16
CA ILE A 64 10.68 9.25 0.27
C ILE A 64 9.68 10.18 0.97
N GLY A 65 10.11 11.40 1.25
CA GLY A 65 9.29 12.38 1.98
C GLY A 65 8.19 13.06 1.16
N ASP A 66 8.23 12.94 -0.17
CA ASP A 66 7.31 13.67 -1.05
C ASP A 66 6.81 12.81 -2.23
N ILE A 67 5.49 12.70 -2.35
CA ILE A 67 4.82 11.93 -3.40
C ILE A 67 5.00 12.56 -4.80
N ARG A 68 5.26 13.87 -4.87
CA ARG A 68 5.42 14.59 -6.16
C ARG A 68 6.62 14.09 -6.95
N MET A 69 7.63 13.54 -6.26
CA MET A 69 8.83 12.99 -6.90
C MET A 69 8.51 11.85 -7.87
N PHE A 70 7.41 11.12 -7.66
CA PHE A 70 6.95 10.09 -8.60
C PHE A 70 6.35 10.67 -9.89
N PHE A 71 5.78 11.88 -9.84
CA PHE A 71 5.09 12.50 -10.97
C PHE A 71 5.95 13.51 -11.74
N GLU A 72 6.95 14.11 -11.08
CA GLU A 72 7.85 15.11 -11.67
C GLU A 72 8.84 14.51 -12.69
N ASN A 73 8.99 13.18 -12.74
CA ASN A 73 9.89 12.47 -13.65
C ASN A 73 11.35 12.98 -13.63
N ASP A 74 11.84 13.39 -12.47
CA ASP A 74 13.22 13.87 -12.33
C ASP A 74 14.21 12.73 -12.57
N VAL A 75 15.08 12.89 -13.58
CA VAL A 75 16.11 11.92 -13.95
C VAL A 75 17.06 11.61 -12.79
N ARG A 76 17.29 12.56 -11.87
CA ARG A 76 18.14 12.35 -10.68
C ARG A 76 17.49 11.39 -9.68
N PHE A 77 16.17 11.45 -9.55
CA PHE A 77 15.41 10.52 -8.73
C PHE A 77 15.35 9.14 -9.40
N LEU A 78 15.03 9.08 -10.70
CA LEU A 78 14.97 7.83 -11.46
C LEU A 78 16.31 7.08 -11.48
N LYS A 79 17.44 7.81 -11.56
CA LYS A 79 18.78 7.22 -11.49
C LYS A 79 19.09 6.51 -10.17
N GLN A 80 18.48 6.92 -9.06
CA GLN A 80 18.69 6.27 -7.75
C GLN A 80 18.17 4.82 -7.72
N PHE A 81 17.20 4.51 -8.58
CA PHE A 81 16.59 3.18 -8.70
C PHE A 81 17.09 2.39 -9.93
N SER A 82 17.97 2.99 -10.76
CA SER A 82 18.46 2.37 -12.00
C SER A 82 19.58 1.34 -11.79
N SER A 83 20.17 1.26 -10.59
CA SER A 83 21.34 0.42 -10.29
C SER A 83 20.98 -0.92 -9.65
N THR A 84 19.70 -1.29 -9.62
CA THR A 84 19.23 -2.55 -9.03
C THR A 84 18.56 -3.41 -10.10
N ILE A 85 19.39 -3.98 -10.98
CA ILE A 85 19.15 -5.22 -11.73
C ILE A 85 20.50 -5.95 -11.82
#